data_AF-A0A2T5IC03-F1
#
_entry.id   AF-A0A2T5IC03-F1
#
_cell.length_a   1.000
_cell.length_b   1.000
_cell.length_c   1.000
_cell.angle_alpha   90.00
_cell.angle_beta   90.00
_cell.angle_gamma   90.00
#
_symmetry.space_group_name_H-M   'P 1'
#
loop_
_entity.id
_entity.type
_entity.pdbx_description
1 polymer ?
#
loop_
_entity_poly.entity_id
_entity_poly.type
_entity_poly.pdbx_seq_one_letter_code
_entity_poly.pdbx_strand_id
1 'polypeptide(L)'
;MDNLALFESLMNCDSVDELHSATTTIARAMGFEHFLYGVQVNTSLTRPYRFILSCYPEEWRKHYDKEGYANFDPTVSHCARTSIPIVWKKEIFKGCKETRVRNEAKDCGLVSGASFSVHGGRGEAAMLSLATSRESREAQNDILATMGKAQLLTCYLHEAVQRIVLSKGPLPVKKTNLTEREQECLLWAAEGKTGWEIANIVKISERTVTFHLQNAIQKLGVVNRQQAISRALSMGLIEPRTIR
;
A
#
# COMPACT_ATOMS: atom_id res chain seq x y z
N MET A 1 -4.17 -20.29 -21.29
CA MET A 1 -2.93 -20.95 -20.82
C MET A 1 -1.80 -20.09 -21.35
N ASP A 2 -1.09 -19.22 -20.62
CA ASP A 2 -0.77 -19.25 -19.18
C ASP A 2 -0.45 -17.83 -18.63
N ASN A 3 -1.46 -16.96 -18.53
CA ASN A 3 -1.27 -15.63 -17.89
C ASN A 3 -1.05 -15.75 -16.36
N LEU A 4 -1.52 -16.84 -15.75
CA LEU A 4 -1.29 -17.09 -14.32
C LEU A 4 0.17 -17.44 -14.04
N ALA A 5 0.80 -18.27 -14.86
CA ALA A 5 2.23 -18.61 -14.72
C ALA A 5 3.12 -17.35 -14.81
N LEU A 6 2.76 -16.38 -15.66
CA LEU A 6 3.43 -15.09 -15.73
C LEU A 6 3.30 -14.31 -14.42
N PHE A 7 2.14 -14.30 -13.77
CA PHE A 7 1.97 -13.61 -12.48
C PHE A 7 2.66 -14.36 -11.34
N GLU A 8 2.61 -15.68 -11.34
CA GLU A 8 3.33 -16.54 -10.38
C GLU A 8 4.84 -16.34 -10.44
N SER A 9 5.38 -15.98 -11.60
CA SER A 9 6.82 -15.65 -11.73
C SER A 9 7.27 -14.52 -10.79
N LEU A 10 6.38 -13.58 -10.44
CA LEU A 10 6.67 -12.51 -9.47
C LEU A 10 6.93 -13.07 -8.07
N MET A 11 6.31 -14.20 -7.73
CA MET A 11 6.52 -14.86 -6.44
C MET A 11 7.88 -15.55 -6.35
N ASN A 12 8.53 -15.79 -7.49
CA ASN A 12 9.86 -16.41 -7.57
C ASN A 12 11.00 -15.37 -7.64
N CYS A 13 10.69 -14.08 -7.81
CA CYS A 13 11.72 -13.03 -7.75
C CYS A 13 12.32 -12.95 -6.34
N ASP A 14 13.59 -12.56 -6.22
CA ASP A 14 14.27 -12.38 -4.93
C ASP A 14 14.84 -10.97 -4.73
N SER A 15 14.79 -10.13 -5.76
CA SER A 15 15.27 -8.75 -5.74
C SER A 15 14.28 -7.75 -6.32
N VAL A 16 14.49 -6.47 -6.01
CA VAL A 16 13.67 -5.37 -6.55
C VAL A 16 13.88 -5.22 -8.06
N ASP A 17 15.10 -5.47 -8.56
CA ASP A 17 15.44 -5.37 -9.98
C ASP A 17 14.78 -6.49 -10.80
N GLU A 18 14.71 -7.71 -10.26
CA GLU A 18 13.96 -8.82 -10.85
C GLU A 18 12.45 -8.51 -10.91
N LEU A 19 11.88 -7.98 -9.82
CA LEU A 19 10.48 -7.55 -9.80
C LEU A 19 10.19 -6.46 -10.82
N HIS A 20 11.09 -5.49 -10.96
CA HIS A 20 10.98 -4.45 -11.97
C HIS A 20 10.93 -5.05 -13.38
N SER A 21 11.87 -5.93 -13.69
CA SER A 21 12.02 -6.57 -15.01
C SER A 21 10.83 -7.45 -15.37
N ALA A 22 10.38 -8.28 -14.42
CA ALA A 22 9.21 -9.16 -14.58
C ALA A 22 7.93 -8.34 -14.77
N THR A 23 7.71 -7.32 -13.92
CA THR A 23 6.53 -6.43 -14.03
C THR A 23 6.52 -5.68 -15.36
N THR A 24 7.67 -5.18 -15.82
CA THR A 24 7.82 -4.53 -17.14
C THR A 24 7.39 -5.48 -18.26
N THR A 25 7.86 -6.73 -18.21
CA THR A 25 7.56 -7.74 -19.23
C THR A 25 6.07 -8.06 -19.27
N ILE A 26 5.45 -8.25 -18.10
CA ILE A 26 4.02 -8.53 -17.98
C ILE A 26 3.18 -7.33 -18.46
N ALA A 27 3.53 -6.10 -18.04
CA ALA A 27 2.85 -4.88 -18.48
C ALA A 27 2.88 -4.73 -20.02
N ARG A 28 4.04 -4.98 -20.64
CA ARG A 28 4.20 -4.95 -22.10
C ARG A 28 3.38 -6.03 -22.80
N ALA A 29 3.35 -7.25 -22.26
CA ALA A 29 2.51 -8.32 -22.79
C ALA A 29 1.00 -7.98 -22.73
N MET A 30 0.61 -7.09 -21.81
CA MET A 30 -0.75 -6.56 -21.69
C MET A 30 -1.00 -5.30 -22.52
N GLY A 31 0.00 -4.82 -23.29
CA GLY A 31 -0.13 -3.65 -24.17
C GLY A 31 0.14 -2.30 -23.49
N PHE A 32 0.86 -2.29 -22.37
CA PHE A 32 1.28 -1.09 -21.63
C PHE A 32 2.80 -0.91 -21.69
N GLU A 33 3.25 0.27 -22.12
CA GLU A 33 4.67 0.62 -22.20
C GLU A 33 5.26 0.94 -20.82
N HIS A 34 4.42 1.48 -19.93
CA HIS A 34 4.84 2.01 -18.65
C HIS A 34 4.01 1.42 -17.50
N PHE A 35 4.65 1.26 -16.35
CA PHE A 35 3.97 1.02 -15.09
C PHE A 35 4.59 1.84 -13.95
N LEU A 36 3.77 2.09 -12.94
CA LEU A 36 4.18 2.58 -11.64
C LEU A 36 3.41 1.84 -10.55
N TYR A 37 4.14 1.14 -9.70
CA TYR A 37 3.64 0.62 -8.44
C TYR A 37 4.11 1.52 -7.31
N GLY A 38 3.19 1.90 -6.43
CA GLY A 38 3.48 2.64 -5.22
C GLY A 38 2.77 2.00 -4.03
N VAL A 39 3.46 1.88 -2.90
CA VAL A 39 2.87 1.43 -1.63
C VAL A 39 3.21 2.39 -0.50
N GLN A 40 2.20 2.68 0.31
CA GLN A 40 2.35 3.43 1.56
C GLN A 40 2.07 2.50 2.74
N VAL A 41 3.01 2.45 3.68
CA VAL A 41 2.91 1.71 4.94
C VAL A 41 2.85 2.70 6.10
N ASN A 42 1.88 2.51 6.99
CA ASN A 42 1.59 3.43 8.09
C ASN A 42 2.53 3.23 9.31
N THR A 43 3.85 3.34 9.07
CA THR A 43 4.87 3.32 10.14
C THR A 43 4.79 4.53 11.07
N SER A 44 4.29 5.66 10.55
CA SER A 44 4.06 6.90 11.27
C SER A 44 2.90 7.66 10.64
N LEU A 45 2.06 8.29 11.47
CA LEU A 45 0.96 9.13 11.01
C LEU A 45 1.44 10.40 10.28
N THR A 46 2.65 10.89 10.58
CA THR A 46 3.20 12.11 9.96
C THR A 46 4.21 11.82 8.86
N ARG A 47 4.84 10.65 8.89
CA ARG A 47 5.90 10.25 7.96
C ARG A 47 5.75 8.78 7.59
N PRO A 48 4.68 8.40 6.86
CA PRO A 48 4.49 7.03 6.44
C PRO A 48 5.65 6.61 5.52
N TYR A 49 6.04 5.35 5.60
CA TYR A 49 7.03 4.80 4.69
C TYR A 49 6.40 4.62 3.31
N ARG A 50 7.11 5.04 2.26
CA ARG A 50 6.67 4.90 0.87
C ARG A 50 7.72 4.18 0.07
N PHE A 51 7.27 3.26 -0.78
CA PHE A 51 8.09 2.57 -1.75
C PHE A 51 7.46 2.69 -3.13
N ILE A 52 8.28 2.96 -4.14
CA ILE A 52 7.86 3.12 -5.53
C ILE A 52 8.73 2.21 -6.40
N LEU A 53 8.09 1.45 -7.28
CA LEU A 53 8.70 0.65 -8.32
C LEU A 53 8.08 1.08 -9.66
N SER A 54 8.87 1.64 -10.58
CA SER A 54 8.31 2.20 -11.82
C SER A 54 9.26 2.14 -13.00
N CYS A 55 8.71 2.10 -14.21
CA CYS A 55 9.40 2.41 -15.46
C CYS A 55 8.84 3.68 -16.15
N TYR A 56 8.26 4.59 -15.36
CA TYR A 56 7.91 5.93 -15.82
C TYR A 56 9.19 6.72 -16.14
N PRO A 57 9.14 7.70 -17.06
CA PRO A 57 10.27 8.59 -17.32
C PRO A 57 10.76 9.25 -16.03
N GLU A 58 12.08 9.22 -15.79
CA GLU A 58 12.67 9.69 -14.54
C GLU A 58 12.45 11.19 -14.33
N GLU A 59 12.53 11.98 -15.41
CA GLU A 59 12.26 13.42 -15.38
C GLU A 59 10.82 13.73 -14.93
N TRP A 60 9.85 12.98 -15.46
CA TRP A 60 8.46 13.07 -15.03
C TRP A 60 8.31 12.73 -13.55
N ARG A 61 8.96 11.66 -13.06
CA ARG A 61 8.89 11.29 -11.63
C ARG A 61 9.44 12.38 -10.72
N LYS A 62 10.60 12.94 -11.05
CA LYS A 62 11.22 14.04 -10.29
C LYS A 62 10.31 15.27 -10.26
N HIS A 63 9.72 15.62 -11.41
CA HIS A 63 8.79 16.73 -11.52
C HIS A 63 7.50 16.51 -10.72
N TYR A 64 6.91 15.32 -10.84
CA TYR A 64 5.70 14.91 -10.12
C TYR A 64 5.87 15.03 -8.60
N ASP A 65 7.02 14.59 -8.08
CA ASP A 65 7.33 14.64 -6.65
C ASP A 65 7.62 16.08 -6.19
N LYS A 66 8.35 16.87 -6.99
CA LYS A 66 8.65 18.29 -6.70
C LYS A 66 7.39 19.15 -6.61
N GLU A 67 6.46 18.98 -7.54
CA GLU A 67 5.21 19.74 -7.58
C GLU A 67 4.14 19.20 -6.61
N GLY A 68 4.40 18.06 -5.96
CA GLY A 68 3.49 17.44 -5.01
C GLY A 68 2.20 16.94 -5.66
N TYR A 69 2.27 16.45 -6.91
CA TYR A 69 1.12 16.05 -7.70
C TYR A 69 0.29 14.91 -7.10
N ALA A 70 0.88 14.07 -6.24
CA ALA A 70 0.13 13.07 -5.48
C ALA A 70 -1.07 13.65 -4.69
N ASN A 71 -0.99 14.92 -4.25
CA ASN A 71 -2.06 15.58 -3.51
C ASN A 71 -3.24 16.02 -4.38
N PHE A 72 -3.03 16.10 -5.70
CA PHE A 72 -4.02 16.58 -6.66
C PHE A 72 -4.39 15.53 -7.70
N ASP A 73 -3.69 14.39 -7.74
CA ASP A 73 -3.95 13.34 -8.72
C ASP A 73 -5.23 12.56 -8.33
N PRO A 74 -6.29 12.61 -9.15
CA PRO A 74 -7.53 11.92 -8.85
C PRO A 74 -7.35 10.40 -8.80
N THR A 75 -6.37 9.84 -9.51
CA THR A 75 -6.09 8.40 -9.49
C THR A 75 -5.55 7.96 -8.13
N VAL A 76 -4.66 8.75 -7.52
CA VAL A 76 -4.09 8.51 -6.19
C VAL A 76 -5.18 8.60 -5.12
N SER A 77 -5.97 9.67 -5.13
CA SER A 77 -7.03 9.86 -4.14
C SER A 77 -8.14 8.81 -4.22
N HIS A 78 -8.46 8.33 -5.44
CA HIS A 78 -9.36 7.21 -5.67
C HIS A 78 -8.78 5.91 -5.14
N CYS A 79 -7.58 5.52 -5.59
CA CYS A 79 -6.94 4.27 -5.19
C CYS A 79 -6.65 4.16 -3.69
N ALA A 80 -6.52 5.29 -2.98
CA ALA A 80 -6.35 5.31 -1.52
C ALA A 80 -7.61 4.94 -0.72
N ARG A 81 -8.78 4.84 -1.36
CA ARG A 81 -10.08 4.66 -0.67
C ARG A 81 -10.92 3.51 -1.20
N THR A 82 -10.67 3.06 -2.42
CA THR A 82 -11.47 2.04 -3.09
C THR A 82 -10.59 1.03 -3.77
N SER A 83 -11.05 -0.22 -3.84
CA SER A 83 -10.40 -1.32 -4.58
C SER A 83 -10.94 -1.49 -6.01
N ILE A 84 -11.87 -0.62 -6.43
CA ILE A 84 -12.38 -0.61 -7.82
C ILE A 84 -11.37 0.12 -8.70
N PRO A 85 -10.89 -0.45 -9.81
CA PRO A 85 -9.95 0.25 -10.68
C PRO A 85 -10.54 1.52 -11.32
N ILE A 86 -9.67 2.47 -11.65
CA ILE A 86 -10.04 3.73 -12.31
C ILE A 86 -9.31 3.89 -13.63
N VAL A 87 -10.06 4.11 -14.71
CA VAL A 87 -9.53 4.41 -16.04
C VAL A 87 -9.31 5.92 -16.16
N TRP A 88 -8.19 6.33 -16.76
CA TRP A 88 -7.79 7.73 -16.90
C TRP A 88 -8.58 8.49 -17.97
N LYS A 89 -9.88 8.63 -17.77
CA LYS A 89 -10.74 9.38 -18.68
C LYS A 89 -10.68 10.87 -18.37
N LYS A 90 -10.95 11.74 -19.35
CA LYS A 90 -10.90 13.20 -19.14
C LYS A 90 -11.83 13.65 -18.00
N GLU A 91 -12.93 12.96 -17.78
CA GLU A 91 -13.98 13.31 -16.83
C GLU A 91 -13.55 13.18 -15.37
N ILE A 92 -12.47 12.45 -15.06
CA ILE A 92 -11.96 12.33 -13.69
C ILE A 92 -11.02 13.49 -13.32
N PHE A 93 -10.53 14.25 -14.30
CA PHE A 93 -9.64 15.39 -14.10
C PHE A 93 -10.42 16.69 -14.34
N LYS A 94 -11.11 17.18 -13.31
CA LYS A 94 -12.06 18.30 -13.39
C LYS A 94 -11.44 19.64 -12.98
N GLY A 95 -10.50 19.64 -12.04
CA GLY A 95 -9.83 20.83 -11.54
C GLY A 95 -8.67 21.29 -12.42
N CYS A 96 -8.27 22.56 -12.30
CA CYS A 96 -7.11 23.11 -13.02
C CYS A 96 -5.82 22.33 -12.71
N LYS A 97 -5.60 21.97 -11.45
CA LYS A 97 -4.44 21.18 -11.03
C LYS A 97 -4.50 19.74 -11.56
N GLU A 98 -5.66 19.09 -11.44
CA GLU A 98 -5.88 17.73 -11.95
C GLU A 98 -5.64 17.67 -13.48
N THR A 99 -6.17 18.65 -14.20
CA THR A 99 -5.99 18.78 -15.65
C THR A 99 -4.52 19.00 -16.02
N ARG A 100 -3.79 19.82 -15.23
CA ARG A 100 -2.36 20.05 -15.41
C ARG A 100 -1.56 18.77 -15.27
N VAL A 101 -1.78 18.00 -14.19
CA VAL A 101 -1.13 16.68 -13.99
C VAL A 101 -1.35 15.78 -15.20
N ARG A 102 -2.59 15.66 -15.67
CA ARG A 102 -2.93 14.83 -16.83
C ARG A 102 -2.23 15.29 -18.12
N ASN A 103 -2.22 16.58 -18.40
CA ASN A 103 -1.64 17.10 -19.64
C ASN A 103 -0.11 16.94 -19.64
N GLU A 104 0.56 17.25 -18.53
CA GLU A 104 2.01 17.09 -18.45
C GLU A 104 2.42 15.60 -18.46
N ALA A 105 1.61 14.71 -17.88
CA ALA A 105 1.81 13.26 -18.00
C ALA A 105 1.73 12.78 -19.45
N LYS A 106 0.76 13.30 -20.23
CA LYS A 106 0.62 13.00 -21.66
C LYS A 106 1.86 13.40 -22.45
N ASP A 107 2.42 14.57 -22.17
CA ASP A 107 3.64 15.06 -22.83
C ASP A 107 4.85 14.13 -22.57
N CYS A 108 4.79 13.35 -21.48
CA CYS A 108 5.78 12.34 -21.12
C CYS A 108 5.44 10.92 -21.63
N GLY A 109 4.44 10.77 -22.51
CA GLY A 109 4.03 9.46 -23.06
C GLY A 109 3.06 8.65 -22.19
N LEU A 110 2.59 9.21 -21.06
CA LEU A 110 1.62 8.57 -20.16
C LEU A 110 0.20 8.99 -20.53
N VAL A 111 -0.27 8.55 -21.69
CA VAL A 111 -1.44 9.15 -22.35
C VAL A 111 -2.76 8.52 -21.94
N SER A 112 -2.84 7.19 -22.01
CA SER A 112 -3.99 6.40 -21.61
C SER A 112 -3.58 5.33 -20.63
N GLY A 113 -4.45 4.98 -19.68
CA GLY A 113 -4.11 4.01 -18.67
C GLY A 113 -5.23 3.74 -17.68
N ALA A 114 -4.91 2.89 -16.71
CA ALA A 114 -5.76 2.63 -15.57
C ALA A 114 -4.92 2.41 -14.31
N SER A 115 -5.50 2.75 -13.17
CA SER A 115 -4.91 2.55 -11.86
C SER A 115 -5.75 1.56 -11.05
N PHE A 116 -5.05 0.66 -10.36
CA PHE A 116 -5.55 -0.49 -9.63
C PHE A 116 -5.02 -0.41 -8.21
N SER A 117 -5.82 -0.80 -7.23
CA SER A 117 -5.46 -0.66 -5.80
C SER A 117 -5.57 -1.98 -5.06
N VAL A 118 -4.73 -2.14 -4.05
CA VAL A 118 -4.77 -3.22 -3.07
C VAL A 118 -4.58 -2.60 -1.69
N HIS A 119 -5.44 -2.99 -0.76
CA HIS A 119 -5.36 -2.60 0.64
C HIS A 119 -5.00 -3.85 1.44
N GLY A 120 -3.79 -3.86 2.02
CA GLY A 120 -3.27 -5.03 2.71
C GLY A 120 -3.72 -5.10 4.18
N GLY A 121 -3.53 -6.27 4.78
CA GLY A 121 -4.02 -6.58 6.13
C GLY A 121 -3.34 -5.80 7.26
N ARG A 122 -2.20 -5.14 7.00
CA ARG A 122 -1.48 -4.31 7.99
C ARG A 122 -1.79 -2.82 7.81
N GLY A 123 -2.84 -2.49 7.05
CA GLY A 123 -3.29 -1.12 6.81
C GLY A 123 -2.48 -0.38 5.74
N GLU A 124 -1.60 -1.07 5.02
CA GLU A 124 -0.93 -0.56 3.85
C GLU A 124 -1.90 -0.35 2.68
N ALA A 125 -1.67 0.71 1.92
CA ALA A 125 -2.39 1.00 0.69
C ALA A 125 -1.39 1.02 -0.46
N ALA A 126 -1.64 0.19 -1.47
CA ALA A 126 -0.84 0.11 -2.67
C ALA A 126 -1.67 0.40 -3.91
N MET A 127 -1.01 0.92 -4.93
CA MET A 127 -1.59 1.08 -6.25
C MET A 127 -0.60 0.69 -7.34
N LEU A 128 -1.11 0.08 -8.40
CA LEU A 128 -0.43 -0.11 -9.67
C LEU A 128 -1.11 0.75 -10.72
N SER A 129 -0.33 1.52 -11.46
CA SER A 129 -0.77 2.31 -12.61
C SER A 129 -0.11 1.75 -13.85
N LEU A 130 -0.91 1.42 -14.87
CA LEU A 130 -0.44 0.95 -16.16
C LEU A 130 -0.78 1.99 -17.23
N ALA A 131 0.21 2.37 -18.04
CA ALA A 131 0.09 3.44 -19.03
C ALA A 131 0.60 3.03 -20.42
N THR A 132 0.02 3.62 -21.44
CA THR A 132 0.44 3.53 -22.85
C THR A 132 0.40 4.92 -23.48
N SER A 133 1.25 5.12 -24.49
CA SER A 133 1.26 6.34 -25.30
C SER A 133 0.10 6.39 -26.31
N ARG A 134 -0.64 5.28 -26.49
CA ARG A 134 -1.77 5.19 -27.41
C ARG A 134 -2.96 6.03 -26.93
N GLU A 135 -3.49 6.88 -27.80
CA GLU A 135 -4.73 7.65 -27.60
C GLU A 135 -5.77 7.28 -28.66
N SER A 136 -6.38 6.11 -28.52
CA SER A 136 -7.43 5.64 -29.44
C SER A 136 -8.57 4.95 -28.70
N ARG A 137 -9.71 4.81 -29.39
CA ARG A 137 -10.88 4.11 -28.83
C ARG A 137 -10.59 2.62 -28.64
N GLU A 138 -9.79 2.04 -29.52
CA GLU A 138 -9.27 0.68 -29.41
C GLU A 138 -8.42 0.53 -28.15
N ALA A 139 -7.50 1.47 -27.88
CA ALA A 139 -6.71 1.45 -26.65
C ALA A 139 -7.58 1.50 -25.39
N GLN A 140 -8.67 2.29 -25.39
CA GLN A 140 -9.61 2.30 -24.27
C GLN A 140 -10.34 0.96 -24.09
N ASN A 141 -10.72 0.31 -25.18
CA ASN A 141 -11.34 -1.03 -25.13
C ASN A 141 -10.36 -2.09 -24.63
N ASP A 142 -9.10 -2.05 -25.08
CA ASP A 142 -8.02 -2.94 -24.62
C ASP A 142 -7.78 -2.79 -23.11
N ILE A 143 -7.76 -1.55 -22.61
CA ILE A 143 -7.62 -1.26 -21.18
C ILE A 143 -8.77 -1.90 -20.39
N LEU A 144 -10.01 -1.72 -20.85
CA LEU A 144 -11.18 -2.31 -20.18
C LEU A 144 -11.13 -3.84 -20.20
N ALA A 145 -10.74 -4.44 -21.33
CA ALA A 145 -10.64 -5.89 -21.49
C ALA A 145 -9.55 -6.53 -20.61
N THR A 146 -8.52 -5.75 -20.24
CA THR A 146 -7.40 -6.22 -19.40
C THR A 146 -7.58 -5.95 -17.91
N MET A 147 -8.62 -5.21 -17.49
CA MET A 147 -8.81 -4.79 -16.09
C MET A 147 -8.74 -5.93 -15.07
N GLY A 148 -9.42 -7.05 -15.32
CA GLY A 148 -9.40 -8.19 -14.38
C GLY A 148 -8.01 -8.79 -14.20
N LYS A 149 -7.24 -8.89 -15.31
CA LYS A 149 -5.86 -9.37 -15.28
C LYS A 149 -4.93 -8.37 -14.59
N ALA A 150 -5.11 -7.09 -14.84
CA ALA A 150 -4.28 -6.03 -14.25
C ALA A 150 -4.53 -5.90 -12.74
N GLN A 151 -5.78 -6.07 -12.30
CA GLN A 151 -6.09 -6.15 -10.87
C GLN A 151 -5.42 -7.37 -10.24
N LEU A 152 -5.45 -8.54 -10.90
CA LEU A 152 -4.77 -9.73 -10.40
C LEU A 152 -3.25 -9.53 -10.33
N LEU A 153 -2.64 -8.97 -11.37
CA LEU A 153 -1.23 -8.55 -11.37
C LEU A 153 -0.91 -7.64 -10.18
N THR A 154 -1.79 -6.69 -9.87
CA THR A 154 -1.62 -5.77 -8.73
C THR A 154 -1.54 -6.55 -7.41
N CYS A 155 -2.38 -7.57 -7.23
CA CYS A 155 -2.34 -8.45 -6.04
C CYS A 155 -1.03 -9.22 -5.96
N TYR A 156 -0.61 -9.91 -7.04
CA TYR A 156 0.65 -10.68 -7.05
C TYR A 156 1.88 -9.80 -6.83
N LEU A 157 1.93 -8.63 -7.48
CA LEU A 157 3.01 -7.67 -7.30
C LEU A 157 3.04 -7.13 -5.87
N HIS A 158 1.87 -6.86 -5.27
CA HIS A 158 1.80 -6.41 -3.89
C HIS A 158 2.40 -7.45 -2.93
N GLU A 159 1.99 -8.72 -3.03
CA GLU A 159 2.54 -9.80 -2.19
C GLU A 159 4.05 -10.00 -2.39
N ALA A 160 4.54 -9.90 -3.63
CA ALA A 160 5.96 -10.01 -3.90
C ALA A 160 6.77 -8.84 -3.32
N VAL A 161 6.26 -7.60 -3.41
CA VAL A 161 6.86 -6.43 -2.75
C VAL A 161 6.82 -6.56 -1.23
N GLN A 162 5.72 -7.07 -0.66
CA GLN A 162 5.65 -7.36 0.77
C GLN A 162 6.79 -8.30 1.21
N ARG A 163 6.98 -9.40 0.47
CA ARG A 163 8.02 -10.39 0.76
C ARG A 163 9.44 -9.82 0.59
N ILE A 164 9.72 -9.09 -0.48
CA ILE A 164 11.08 -8.64 -0.80
C ILE A 164 11.45 -7.36 -0.06
N VAL A 165 10.57 -6.37 -0.05
CA VAL A 165 10.86 -5.02 0.42
C VAL A 165 10.38 -4.81 1.85
N LEU A 166 9.13 -5.15 2.14
CA LEU A 166 8.53 -4.77 3.42
C LEU A 166 8.89 -5.76 4.53
N SER A 167 9.12 -7.03 4.22
CA SER A 167 9.55 -8.03 5.22
C SER A 167 11.05 -7.97 5.54
N LYS A 168 11.89 -7.49 4.60
CA LYS A 168 13.35 -7.43 4.73
C LYS A 168 13.92 -6.01 4.85
N GLY A 169 13.11 -4.98 4.55
CA GLY A 169 13.56 -3.59 4.49
C GLY A 169 13.63 -2.87 5.84
N PRO A 170 14.01 -1.57 5.85
CA PRO A 170 14.23 -0.77 7.05
C PRO A 170 12.94 -0.36 7.76
N LEU A 171 11.81 -1.03 7.48
CA LEU A 171 10.62 -0.84 8.29
C LEU A 171 11.05 -1.09 9.75
N PRO A 172 10.83 -0.13 10.67
CA PRO A 172 11.23 -0.26 12.08
C PRO A 172 10.48 -1.39 12.82
N VAL A 173 9.75 -2.20 12.08
CA VAL A 173 9.22 -3.48 12.47
C VAL A 173 10.37 -4.49 12.48
N LYS A 174 11.27 -4.36 13.48
CA LYS A 174 11.67 -5.59 14.17
C LYS A 174 10.36 -6.33 14.42
N LYS A 175 10.29 -7.63 14.12
CA LYS A 175 9.17 -8.47 14.55
C LYS A 175 8.99 -8.26 16.05
N THR A 176 8.20 -7.27 16.45
CA THR A 176 7.94 -6.96 17.84
C THR A 176 6.93 -8.01 18.22
N ASN A 177 7.44 -9.15 18.68
CA ASN A 177 6.65 -10.24 19.19
C ASN A 177 6.05 -9.76 20.52
N LEU A 178 4.96 -8.99 20.40
CA LEU A 178 4.06 -8.76 21.51
C LEU A 178 3.52 -10.14 21.92
N THR A 179 3.53 -10.41 23.22
CA THR A 179 2.90 -11.63 23.72
C THR A 179 1.39 -11.52 23.59
N GLU A 180 0.68 -12.64 23.61
CA GLU A 180 -0.79 -12.64 23.59
C GLU A 180 -1.38 -11.78 24.71
N ARG A 181 -0.77 -11.79 25.90
CA ARG A 181 -1.18 -10.94 27.04
C ARG A 181 -0.91 -9.46 26.81
N GLU A 182 0.21 -9.11 26.18
CA GLU A 182 0.50 -7.72 25.80
C GLU A 182 -0.50 -7.21 24.76
N GLN A 183 -0.82 -8.03 23.75
CA GLN A 183 -1.85 -7.71 22.75
C GLN A 183 -3.23 -7.57 23.38
N GLU A 184 -3.62 -8.50 24.26
CA GLU A 184 -4.91 -8.47 24.95
C GLU A 184 -5.06 -7.22 25.83
N CYS A 185 -4.02 -6.85 26.59
CA CYS A 185 -4.03 -5.62 27.39
C CYS A 185 -4.11 -4.37 26.50
N LEU A 186 -3.38 -4.33 25.38
CA LEU A 186 -3.43 -3.22 24.44
C LEU A 186 -4.79 -3.09 23.74
N LEU A 187 -5.46 -4.20 23.45
CA LEU A 187 -6.77 -4.22 22.81
C LEU A 187 -7.85 -3.61 23.71
N TRP A 188 -7.94 -4.04 24.96
CA TRP A 188 -8.83 -3.38 25.93
C TRP A 188 -8.42 -1.94 26.23
N ALA A 189 -7.11 -1.66 26.18
CA ALA A 189 -6.63 -0.31 26.32
C ALA A 189 -7.06 0.61 25.18
N ALA A 190 -7.18 0.09 23.95
CA ALA A 190 -7.68 0.80 22.78
C ALA A 190 -9.19 1.12 22.89
N GLU A 191 -9.95 0.27 23.57
CA GLU A 191 -11.35 0.50 23.96
C GLU A 191 -11.51 1.48 25.14
N GLY A 192 -10.43 2.14 25.58
CA GLY A 192 -10.47 3.17 26.63
C GLY A 192 -10.50 2.64 28.06
N LYS A 193 -10.29 1.33 28.29
CA LYS A 193 -10.35 0.73 29.64
C LYS A 193 -9.18 1.13 30.55
N THR A 194 -9.45 1.39 31.81
CA THR A 194 -8.42 1.65 32.84
C THR A 194 -7.63 0.38 33.18
N GLY A 195 -6.47 0.52 33.83
CA GLY A 195 -5.66 -0.63 34.25
C GLY A 195 -6.43 -1.60 35.14
N TRP A 196 -7.20 -1.05 36.08
CA TRP A 196 -8.13 -1.80 36.94
C TRP A 196 -9.24 -2.52 36.16
N GLU A 197 -9.90 -1.86 35.20
CA GLU A 197 -10.92 -2.51 34.38
C GLU A 197 -10.33 -3.65 33.54
N ILE A 198 -9.16 -3.43 32.91
CA ILE A 198 -8.46 -4.46 32.14
C ILE A 198 -8.12 -5.65 33.04
N ALA A 199 -7.65 -5.41 34.26
CA ALA A 199 -7.32 -6.45 35.23
C ALA A 199 -8.53 -7.35 35.54
N ASN A 200 -9.70 -6.73 35.74
CA ASN A 200 -10.96 -7.44 35.98
C ASN A 200 -11.46 -8.24 34.78
N ILE A 201 -11.24 -7.73 33.56
CA ILE A 201 -11.63 -8.40 32.31
C ILE A 201 -10.71 -9.60 32.04
N VAL A 202 -9.39 -9.40 32.14
CA VAL A 202 -8.35 -10.37 31.78
C VAL A 202 -8.04 -11.37 32.93
N LYS A 203 -8.61 -11.13 34.13
CA LYS A 203 -8.46 -11.94 35.34
C LYS A 203 -7.02 -12.02 35.87
N ILE A 204 -6.36 -10.87 35.95
CA ILE A 204 -5.02 -10.68 36.52
C ILE A 204 -4.98 -9.46 37.44
N SER A 205 -3.85 -9.17 38.10
CA SER A 205 -3.73 -7.96 38.93
C SER A 205 -3.50 -6.70 38.06
N GLU A 206 -3.94 -5.53 38.55
CA GLU A 206 -3.66 -4.23 37.90
C GLU A 206 -2.16 -3.97 37.73
N ARG A 207 -1.35 -4.42 38.69
CA ARG A 207 0.11 -4.39 38.59
C ARG A 207 0.62 -5.21 37.41
N THR A 208 0.04 -6.39 37.17
CA THR A 208 0.38 -7.27 36.05
C THR A 208 -0.04 -6.65 34.71
N VAL A 209 -1.21 -6.01 34.64
CA VAL A 209 -1.61 -5.24 33.44
C VAL A 209 -0.60 -4.14 33.14
N THR A 210 -0.21 -3.37 34.16
CA THR A 210 0.77 -2.28 34.02
C THR A 210 2.11 -2.82 33.49
N PHE A 211 2.55 -3.97 34.00
CA PHE A 211 3.75 -4.66 33.52
C PHE A 211 3.65 -5.04 32.03
N HIS A 212 2.55 -5.66 31.60
CA HIS A 212 2.35 -6.00 30.19
C HIS A 212 2.33 -4.76 29.28
N LEU A 213 1.65 -3.69 29.69
CA LEU A 213 1.60 -2.45 28.92
C LEU A 213 2.98 -1.77 28.83
N GLN A 214 3.78 -1.79 29.91
CA GLN A 214 5.15 -1.25 29.90
C GLN A 214 6.07 -2.05 28.97
N ASN A 215 5.99 -3.38 28.99
CA ASN A 215 6.73 -4.23 28.06
C ASN A 215 6.35 -3.94 26.61
N ALA A 216 5.05 -3.76 26.34
CA ALA A 216 4.59 -3.42 25.00
C ALA A 216 5.11 -2.05 24.55
N ILE A 217 5.09 -1.03 25.42
CA ILE A 217 5.66 0.31 25.16
C ILE A 217 7.15 0.20 24.79
N GLN A 218 7.92 -0.56 25.57
CA GLN A 218 9.35 -0.76 25.33
C GLN A 218 9.60 -1.51 24.02
N LYS A 219 8.90 -2.62 23.78
CA LYS A 219 9.04 -3.44 22.56
C LYS A 219 8.69 -2.63 21.31
N LEU A 220 7.65 -1.79 21.38
CA LEU A 220 7.22 -0.93 20.28
C LEU A 220 8.11 0.31 20.11
N GLY A 221 9.05 0.58 21.01
CA GLY A 221 9.92 1.76 20.93
C GLY A 221 9.14 3.09 20.98
N VAL A 222 8.13 3.16 21.84
CA VAL A 222 7.30 4.35 22.07
C VAL A 222 7.42 4.82 23.52
N VAL A 223 6.92 6.01 23.84
CA VAL A 223 7.11 6.59 25.18
C VAL A 223 5.89 6.48 26.10
N ASN A 224 4.71 6.16 25.56
CA ASN A 224 3.50 6.07 26.36
C ASN A 224 2.47 5.10 25.78
N ARG A 225 1.44 4.85 26.57
CA ARG A 225 0.35 3.92 26.28
C ARG A 225 -0.44 4.32 25.03
N GLN A 226 -0.72 5.60 24.82
CA GLN A 226 -1.47 6.09 23.67
C GLN A 226 -0.70 5.87 22.37
N GLN A 227 0.60 6.15 22.36
CA GLN A 227 1.47 5.85 21.22
C GLN A 227 1.61 4.34 20.99
N ALA A 228 1.62 3.52 22.05
CA ALA A 228 1.64 2.07 21.92
C ALA A 228 0.37 1.55 21.24
N ILE A 229 -0.81 2.05 21.65
CA ILE A 229 -2.08 1.74 20.99
C ILE A 229 -2.04 2.15 19.52
N SER A 230 -1.67 3.40 19.23
CA SER A 230 -1.62 3.92 17.87
C SER A 230 -0.67 3.13 16.97
N ARG A 231 0.54 2.82 17.45
CA ARG A 231 1.54 2.05 16.69
C ARG A 231 1.14 0.58 16.53
N ALA A 232 0.55 -0.04 17.56
CA ALA A 232 0.10 -1.43 17.47
C ALA A 232 -1.05 -1.58 16.46
N LEU A 233 -2.00 -0.65 16.43
CA LEU A 233 -3.09 -0.62 15.44
C LEU A 233 -2.54 -0.34 14.03
N SER A 234 -1.67 0.66 13.86
CA SER A 234 -1.16 1.04 12.53
C SER A 234 -0.26 -0.02 11.89
N MET A 235 0.24 -0.96 12.70
CA MET A 235 1.05 -2.10 12.27
C MET A 235 0.25 -3.41 12.17
N GLY A 236 -1.04 -3.41 12.50
CA GLY A 236 -1.88 -4.62 12.56
C GLY A 236 -1.44 -5.63 13.63
N LEU A 237 -0.77 -5.18 14.70
CA LEU A 237 -0.37 -6.05 15.82
C LEU A 237 -1.51 -6.31 16.82
N ILE A 238 -2.50 -5.43 16.83
CA ILE A 238 -3.79 -5.61 17.46
C ILE A 238 -4.85 -5.25 16.42
N GLU A 239 -5.88 -6.07 16.32
CA GLU A 239 -6.96 -5.94 15.34
C GLU A 239 -8.29 -6.31 16.00
N PRO A 240 -9.44 -5.83 15.49
CA PRO A 240 -10.74 -6.31 15.93
C PRO A 240 -10.76 -7.84 15.85
N ARG A 241 -11.33 -8.51 16.85
CA ARG A 241 -11.49 -9.97 16.82
C ARG A 241 -12.40 -10.34 15.65
N THR A 242 -11.82 -10.67 14.51
CA THR A 242 -12.52 -11.17 13.33
C THR A 242 -12.91 -12.63 13.54
N ILE A 243 -13.92 -13.08 12.78
CA ILE A 243 -14.36 -14.48 12.79
C ILE A 243 -13.17 -15.32 12.30
N ARG A 244 -12.61 -16.13 13.20
CA ARG A 244 -11.58 -17.13 12.90
C ARG A 244 -12.24 -18.46 12.53
#